data_AF-A0A2E5R5H5-F1
#
_entry.id   AF-A0A2E5R5H5-F1
#
_cell.length_a   1.000
_cell.length_b   1.000
_cell.length_c   1.000
_cell.angle_alpha   90.00
_cell.angle_beta   90.00
_cell.angle_gamma   90.00
#
_symmetry.space_group_name_H-M   'P 1'
#
loop_
_entity.id
_entity.type
_entity.pdbx_description
1 polymer ?
#
loop_
_entity_poly.entity_id
_entity_poly.type
_entity_poly.pdbx_seq_one_letter_code
_entity_poly.pdbx_strand_id
1 'polypeptide(L)'
;MMVNKSLNDVPYEIYFENFIPVLGIKEIGILSMVSPTLNSMLSKNEFWKKLFLKIAKKRIVNKSVHIGPYLVRKIKHKQNGSIIYLTEYNRINKTNYIDIVPEGYEFVKTDMFLGLLSPKSDILIDSVHSPPSCINKVRCREVLGLTSIIDRNDPSVQYGFSHNWWGWGSGGEYYYLNNHPPEIKQRYVDYLKNKGITTCSCFDHYDQTTLYYDGVYLDFKDFKKRIIKKLITENNKKIKSSEGKLDKKRLQIERVKNKLKEVEKEENKLLEDVDKHKRLENKFKDALK
;
A
#
# COMPACT_ATOMS: atom_id res chain seq x y z
N MET A 1 -19.64 15.46 38.34
CA MET A 1 -18.85 16.39 37.51
C MET A 1 -18.28 15.62 36.32
N MET A 2 -18.66 15.96 35.09
CA MET A 2 -17.92 15.50 33.92
C MET A 2 -16.62 16.30 33.85
N VAL A 3 -15.48 15.64 34.08
CA VAL A 3 -14.18 16.25 33.87
C VAL A 3 -13.99 16.37 32.36
N ASN A 4 -14.06 17.58 31.82
CA ASN A 4 -13.72 17.85 30.42
C ASN A 4 -12.22 17.65 30.25
N LYS A 5 -11.82 16.41 29.93
CA LYS A 5 -10.44 16.09 29.58
C LYS A 5 -10.13 16.69 28.21
N SER A 6 -9.14 17.56 28.17
CA SER A 6 -8.61 18.16 26.96
C SER A 6 -7.59 17.23 26.32
N LEU A 7 -7.39 17.36 25.00
CA LEU A 7 -6.26 16.75 24.30
C LEU A 7 -4.92 17.15 24.92
N ASN A 8 -4.84 18.32 25.54
CA ASN A 8 -3.62 18.78 26.21
C ASN A 8 -3.30 18.00 27.49
N ASP A 9 -4.25 17.26 28.04
CA ASP A 9 -4.07 16.44 29.25
C ASP A 9 -3.49 15.05 28.94
N VAL A 10 -3.37 14.70 27.65
CA VAL A 10 -2.82 13.41 27.22
C VAL A 10 -1.28 13.48 27.24
N PRO A 11 -0.60 12.55 27.94
CA PRO A 11 0.87 12.53 28.01
C PRO A 11 1.52 12.38 26.63
N TYR A 12 2.75 12.90 26.51
CA TYR A 12 3.53 12.89 25.27
C TYR A 12 3.75 11.49 24.71
N GLU A 13 4.06 10.55 25.59
CA GLU A 13 4.37 9.16 25.28
C GLU A 13 3.17 8.51 24.61
N ILE A 14 1.97 8.80 25.11
CA ILE A 14 0.72 8.28 24.58
C ILE A 14 0.49 8.77 23.15
N TYR A 15 0.71 10.05 22.87
CA TYR A 15 0.66 10.57 21.49
C TYR A 15 1.65 9.85 20.57
N PHE A 16 2.90 9.77 21.00
CA PHE A 16 3.97 9.27 20.17
C PHE A 16 3.85 7.78 19.89
N GLU A 17 3.41 6.98 20.86
CA GLU A 17 3.34 5.52 20.77
C GLU A 17 2.02 5.03 20.18
N ASN A 18 0.90 5.70 20.45
CA ASN A 18 -0.42 5.20 20.08
C ASN A 18 -1.03 5.97 18.91
N PHE A 19 -0.94 7.29 18.90
CA PHE A 19 -1.60 8.11 17.88
C PHE A 19 -0.77 8.21 16.59
N ILE A 20 0.54 8.41 16.68
CA ILE A 20 1.39 8.59 15.49
C ILE A 20 1.41 7.40 14.53
N PRO A 21 1.47 6.14 15.01
CA PRO A 21 1.45 5.00 14.11
C PRO A 21 0.16 4.90 13.30
N VAL A 22 -0.98 5.33 13.86
CA VAL A 22 -2.29 5.19 13.20
C VAL A 22 -2.65 6.41 12.35
N LEU A 23 -2.31 7.63 12.81
CA LEU A 23 -2.71 8.86 12.13
C LEU A 23 -1.89 9.13 10.87
N GLY A 24 -2.56 9.64 9.84
CA GLY A 24 -1.90 10.21 8.66
C GLY A 24 -1.42 11.63 8.95
N ILE A 25 -0.60 12.16 8.03
CA ILE A 25 -0.06 13.52 8.18
C ILE A 25 -1.15 14.61 8.14
N LYS A 26 -2.26 14.34 7.46
CA LYS A 26 -3.40 15.27 7.40
C LYS A 26 -4.04 15.40 8.77
N GLU A 27 -4.34 14.28 9.41
CA GLU A 27 -4.95 14.22 10.74
C GLU A 27 -4.01 14.84 11.77
N ILE A 28 -2.71 14.54 11.70
CA ILE A 28 -1.68 15.18 12.53
C ILE A 28 -1.67 16.70 12.36
N GLY A 29 -1.75 17.19 11.12
CA GLY A 29 -1.82 18.62 10.84
C GLY A 29 -3.06 19.27 11.46
N ILE A 30 -4.22 18.63 11.33
CA ILE A 30 -5.48 19.10 11.94
C ILE A 30 -5.35 19.17 13.46
N LEU A 31 -4.89 18.08 14.09
CA LEU A 31 -4.75 18.04 15.54
C LEU A 31 -3.74 19.08 16.05
N SER A 32 -2.69 19.38 15.28
CA SER A 32 -1.70 20.39 15.68
C SER A 32 -2.27 21.81 15.71
N MET A 33 -3.33 22.10 14.96
CA MET A 33 -4.01 23.39 15.03
C MET A 33 -4.90 23.52 16.27
N VAL A 34 -5.32 22.39 16.85
CA VAL A 34 -6.27 22.35 17.99
C VAL A 34 -5.55 22.13 19.33
N SER A 35 -4.39 21.46 19.33
CA SER A 35 -3.59 21.19 20.54
C SER A 35 -2.24 21.89 20.47
N PRO A 36 -1.99 22.93 21.30
CA PRO A 36 -0.68 23.53 21.46
C PRO A 36 0.41 22.53 21.87
N THR A 37 0.04 21.54 22.71
CA THR A 37 0.95 20.46 23.10
C THR A 37 1.40 19.69 21.87
N LEU A 38 0.47 19.25 21.00
CA LEU A 38 0.83 18.54 19.77
C LEU A 38 1.60 19.43 18.78
N ASN A 39 1.26 20.72 18.69
CA ASN A 39 2.01 21.67 17.87
C ASN A 39 3.48 21.78 18.33
N SER A 40 3.71 21.84 19.64
CA SER A 40 5.06 21.84 20.20
C SER A 40 5.83 20.55 19.85
N MET A 41 5.12 19.41 19.76
CA MET A 41 5.72 18.15 19.32
C MET A 41 6.12 18.15 17.84
N LEU A 42 5.35 18.82 16.98
CA LEU A 42 5.71 19.04 15.57
C LEU A 42 6.96 19.93 15.40
N SER A 43 7.46 20.56 16.45
CA SER A 43 8.76 21.24 16.41
C SER A 43 9.93 20.27 16.65
N LYS A 44 9.67 19.09 17.24
CA LYS A 44 10.70 18.08 17.51
C LYS A 44 11.00 17.26 16.25
N ASN A 45 12.28 17.11 15.95
CA ASN A 45 12.71 16.40 14.75
C ASN A 45 12.42 14.88 14.79
N GLU A 46 12.47 14.26 15.97
CA GLU A 46 12.14 12.83 16.17
C GLU A 46 10.72 12.49 15.70
N PHE A 47 9.78 13.43 15.86
CA PHE A 47 8.43 13.28 15.34
C PHE A 47 8.42 13.10 13.82
N TRP A 48 9.09 14.02 13.11
CA TRP A 48 9.16 14.00 11.65
C TRP A 48 9.96 12.81 11.14
N LYS A 49 10.98 12.35 11.88
CA LYS A 49 11.70 11.12 11.58
C LYS A 49 10.77 9.91 11.63
N LYS A 50 9.98 9.74 12.70
CA LYS A 50 9.02 8.62 12.81
C LYS A 50 7.99 8.65 11.69
N LEU A 51 7.47 9.83 11.37
CA LEU A 51 6.52 10.01 10.28
C LEU A 51 7.16 9.78 8.90
N PHE A 52 8.43 10.18 8.73
CA PHE A 52 9.18 9.97 7.50
C PHE A 52 9.37 8.49 7.25
N LEU A 53 9.80 7.72 8.26
CA LEU A 53 9.99 6.28 8.16
C LEU A 53 8.68 5.55 7.83
N LYS A 54 7.52 6.07 8.28
CA LYS A 54 6.20 5.55 7.90
C LYS A 54 5.90 5.72 6.41
N ILE A 55 6.29 6.83 5.79
CA ILE A 55 5.96 7.16 4.38
C ILE A 55 7.11 6.89 3.40
N ALA A 56 8.33 6.70 3.89
CA ALA A 56 9.51 6.50 3.07
C ALA A 56 9.49 5.11 2.45
N LYS A 57 9.93 5.02 1.20
CA LYS A 57 10.03 3.74 0.52
C LYS A 57 11.19 2.96 1.15
N LYS A 58 10.84 1.87 1.83
CA LYS A 58 11.79 0.89 2.36
C LYS A 58 12.47 0.19 1.19
N ARG A 59 13.75 -0.14 1.35
CA ARG A 59 14.56 -0.89 0.40
C ARG A 59 15.41 -1.90 1.16
N ILE A 60 15.39 -3.13 0.65
CA ILE A 60 16.22 -4.22 1.17
C ILE A 60 17.60 -4.08 0.52
N VAL A 61 18.63 -4.04 1.34
CA VAL A 61 20.03 -3.95 0.92
C VAL A 61 20.83 -5.08 1.54
N ASN A 62 22.07 -5.29 1.11
CA ASN A 62 22.91 -6.38 1.61
C ASN A 62 23.17 -6.33 3.13
N LYS A 63 23.01 -5.14 3.75
CA LYS A 63 23.11 -4.94 5.21
C LYS A 63 21.80 -5.22 5.96
N SER A 64 20.69 -5.41 5.26
CA SER A 64 19.39 -5.67 5.89
C SER A 64 19.39 -7.06 6.52
N VAL A 65 19.00 -7.13 7.79
CA VAL A 65 18.98 -8.36 8.57
C VAL A 65 17.63 -9.03 8.39
N HIS A 66 17.62 -10.18 7.72
CA HIS A 66 16.45 -11.03 7.62
C HIS A 66 16.23 -11.76 8.95
N ILE A 67 15.03 -11.64 9.51
CA ILE A 67 14.60 -12.21 10.79
C ILE A 67 13.47 -13.24 10.63
N GLY A 68 12.90 -13.36 9.43
CA GLY A 68 11.86 -14.32 9.10
C GLY A 68 10.44 -13.92 9.53
N PRO A 69 9.45 -14.76 9.20
CA PRO A 69 8.06 -14.52 9.56
C PRO A 69 7.88 -14.53 11.08
N TYR A 70 6.93 -13.74 11.56
CA TYR A 70 6.69 -13.50 12.99
C TYR A 70 6.69 -14.79 13.85
N LEU A 71 6.02 -15.85 13.39
CA LEU A 71 5.87 -17.11 14.12
C LEU A 71 7.19 -17.85 14.37
N VAL A 72 8.22 -17.61 13.55
CA VAL A 72 9.52 -18.28 13.68
C VAL A 72 10.62 -17.32 14.13
N ARG A 73 10.29 -16.06 14.41
CA ARG A 73 11.28 -15.07 14.86
C ARG A 73 11.88 -15.48 16.19
N LYS A 74 13.20 -15.36 16.25
CA LYS A 74 13.99 -15.63 17.45
C LYS A 74 14.64 -14.33 17.90
N ILE A 75 14.62 -14.12 19.20
CA ILE A 75 15.35 -13.03 19.85
C ILE A 75 16.44 -13.62 20.73
N LYS A 76 17.58 -12.94 20.79
CA LYS A 76 18.74 -13.30 21.59
C LYS A 76 18.95 -12.24 22.67
N HIS A 77 19.07 -12.67 23.91
CA HIS A 77 19.36 -11.77 25.02
C HIS A 77 20.82 -11.29 24.96
N LYS A 78 21.06 -9.98 25.04
CA LYS A 78 22.40 -9.39 24.83
C LYS A 78 23.43 -9.81 25.87
N GLN A 79 23.02 -9.96 27.13
CA GLN A 79 23.96 -10.28 28.23
C GLN A 79 24.34 -11.77 28.30
N ASN A 80 23.35 -12.68 28.32
CA ASN A 80 23.60 -14.11 28.51
C ASN A 80 23.54 -14.94 27.22
N GLY A 81 23.17 -14.34 26.09
CA GLY A 81 23.12 -15.02 24.79
C GLY A 81 21.97 -16.02 24.61
N SER A 82 21.06 -16.15 25.58
CA SER A 82 19.91 -17.06 25.49
C SER A 82 19.00 -16.69 24.32
N ILE A 83 18.50 -17.72 23.62
CA ILE A 83 17.63 -17.55 22.45
C ILE A 83 16.24 -18.07 22.78
N ILE A 84 15.23 -17.25 22.53
CA ILE A 84 13.82 -17.59 22.70
C ILE A 84 13.02 -17.15 21.47
N TYR A 85 11.89 -17.81 21.23
CA TYR A 85 10.94 -17.35 20.21
C TYR A 85 10.28 -16.05 20.67
N LEU A 86 10.05 -15.12 19.74
CA LEU A 86 9.38 -13.85 20.03
C LEU A 86 7.95 -14.08 20.55
N THR A 87 7.25 -15.04 19.97
CA THR A 87 5.91 -15.46 20.41
C THR A 87 5.90 -15.95 21.86
N GLU A 88 6.94 -16.70 22.25
CA GLU A 88 7.11 -17.21 23.60
C GLU A 88 7.46 -16.09 24.59
N TYR A 89 8.33 -15.15 24.20
CA TYR A 89 8.56 -13.94 24.97
C TYR A 89 7.26 -13.16 25.22
N ASN A 90 6.42 -13.01 24.20
CA ASN A 90 5.17 -12.26 24.31
C ASN A 90 4.18 -12.94 25.25
N ARG A 91 4.12 -14.27 25.19
CA ARG A 91 3.33 -15.11 26.10
C ARG A 91 3.78 -14.94 27.55
N ILE A 92 5.09 -15.02 27.82
CA ILE A 92 5.65 -14.89 29.17
C ILE A 92 5.40 -13.51 29.76
N ASN A 93 5.62 -12.45 28.96
CA ASN A 93 5.53 -11.07 29.42
C ASN A 93 4.12 -10.47 29.31
N LYS A 94 3.13 -11.24 28.85
CA LYS A 94 1.76 -10.79 28.59
C LYS A 94 1.71 -9.53 27.72
N THR A 95 2.65 -9.42 26.78
CA THR A 95 2.66 -8.31 25.83
C THR A 95 1.72 -8.63 24.68
N ASN A 96 0.99 -7.61 24.23
CA ASN A 96 0.31 -7.68 22.95
C ASN A 96 1.35 -7.79 21.84
N TYR A 97 0.94 -8.28 20.65
CA TYR A 97 1.77 -8.43 19.45
C TYR A 97 2.87 -7.34 19.34
N ILE A 98 4.11 -7.68 19.68
CA ILE A 98 5.26 -6.79 19.49
C ILE A 98 6.04 -7.22 18.25
N ASP A 99 6.17 -6.29 17.31
CA ASP A 99 6.95 -6.47 16.06
C ASP A 99 8.37 -5.90 16.19
N ILE A 100 8.71 -5.38 17.37
CA ILE A 100 9.98 -4.71 17.69
C ILE A 100 10.75 -5.57 18.69
N VAL A 101 12.07 -5.52 18.63
CA VAL A 101 12.93 -6.19 19.59
C VAL A 101 12.74 -5.59 20.99
N PRO A 102 12.48 -6.41 22.03
CA PRO A 102 12.41 -5.93 23.40
C PRO A 102 13.74 -5.35 23.88
N GLU A 103 13.69 -4.45 24.85
CA GLU A 103 14.90 -3.91 25.47
C GLU A 103 15.76 -5.03 26.07
N GLY A 104 17.08 -4.96 25.85
CA GLY A 104 18.01 -6.02 26.26
C GLY A 104 18.15 -7.20 25.29
N TYR A 105 17.38 -7.23 24.19
CA TYR A 105 17.44 -8.29 23.17
C TYR A 105 17.91 -7.76 21.80
N GLU A 106 18.30 -8.69 20.91
CA GLU A 106 18.54 -8.46 19.48
C GLU A 106 17.81 -9.55 18.66
N PHE A 107 17.41 -9.24 17.43
CA PHE A 107 16.89 -10.29 16.55
C PHE A 107 17.99 -11.25 16.11
N VAL A 108 17.68 -12.54 16.10
CA VAL A 108 18.58 -13.55 15.53
C VAL A 108 18.43 -13.51 14.01
N LYS A 109 19.54 -13.24 13.31
CA LYS A 109 19.60 -13.33 11.86
C LYS A 109 19.20 -14.74 11.42
N THR A 110 18.20 -14.81 10.56
CA THR A 110 17.63 -16.06 10.08
C THR A 110 17.84 -16.15 8.57
N ASP A 111 18.23 -17.33 8.07
CA ASP A 111 18.27 -17.59 6.63
C ASP A 111 16.88 -17.34 6.03
N MET A 112 16.82 -16.58 4.95
CA MET A 112 15.58 -16.26 4.25
C MET A 112 14.80 -17.48 3.78
N PHE A 113 15.48 -18.60 3.59
CA PHE A 113 14.89 -19.85 3.15
C PHE A 113 14.35 -20.71 4.29
N LEU A 114 14.71 -20.44 5.55
CA LEU A 114 14.22 -21.24 6.70
C LEU A 114 12.69 -21.19 6.85
N GLY A 115 12.06 -20.07 6.45
CA GLY A 115 10.60 -19.97 6.41
C GLY A 115 9.96 -20.92 5.39
N LEU A 116 10.63 -21.19 4.26
CA LEU A 116 10.15 -22.15 3.25
C LEU A 116 10.32 -23.61 3.69
N LEU A 117 11.32 -23.88 4.53
CA LEU A 117 11.67 -25.22 4.99
C LEU A 117 10.93 -25.62 6.28
N SER A 118 10.21 -24.69 6.91
CA SER A 118 9.48 -24.96 8.15
C SER A 118 8.27 -25.89 7.90
N PRO A 119 8.07 -26.95 8.71
CA PRO A 119 6.87 -27.79 8.63
C PRO A 119 5.60 -27.07 9.11
N LYS A 120 5.78 -26.05 9.95
CA LYS A 120 4.70 -25.24 10.57
C LYS A 120 4.58 -23.84 9.95
N SER A 121 5.31 -23.53 8.88
CA SER A 121 5.02 -22.29 8.18
C SER A 121 3.69 -22.49 7.48
N ASP A 122 2.61 -22.00 8.07
CA ASP A 122 1.35 -21.83 7.37
C ASP A 122 1.53 -20.71 6.33
N ILE A 123 2.05 -21.04 5.15
CA ILE A 123 1.82 -20.28 3.92
C ILE A 123 0.38 -20.62 3.49
N LEU A 124 -0.56 -20.29 4.38
CA LEU A 124 -2.00 -20.34 4.16
C LEU A 124 -2.44 -18.94 3.78
N ILE A 125 -3.23 -18.86 2.71
CA ILE A 125 -3.95 -17.66 2.30
C ILE A 125 -5.07 -17.48 3.33
N ASP A 126 -4.88 -16.57 4.29
CA ASP A 126 -6.03 -16.04 5.03
C ASP A 126 -6.35 -14.63 4.54
N SER A 127 -7.61 -14.47 4.18
CA SER A 127 -8.23 -13.35 3.47
C SER A 127 -8.27 -12.02 4.22
N VAL A 128 -7.71 -11.96 5.44
CA VAL A 128 -7.80 -10.77 6.31
C VAL A 128 -6.43 -10.11 6.57
N HIS A 129 -5.32 -10.79 6.31
CA HIS A 129 -3.98 -10.22 6.43
C HIS A 129 -3.21 -10.52 5.14
N SER A 130 -2.75 -9.46 4.46
CA SER A 130 -1.87 -9.64 3.30
C SER A 130 -0.69 -10.56 3.69
N PRO A 131 -0.38 -11.57 2.85
CA PRO A 131 0.48 -12.70 3.18
C PRO A 131 1.90 -12.27 3.58
N PRO A 132 2.71 -13.15 4.19
CA PRO A 132 4.15 -13.08 4.00
C PRO A 132 4.43 -13.39 2.51
N SER A 133 4.33 -12.37 1.66
CA SER A 133 4.52 -12.34 0.19
C SER A 133 5.96 -12.62 -0.26
N CYS A 134 6.71 -13.29 0.58
CA CYS A 134 8.14 -13.10 0.72
C CYS A 134 8.94 -13.87 -0.34
N ILE A 135 8.29 -14.84 -1.00
CA ILE A 135 8.78 -15.59 -2.16
C ILE A 135 7.70 -15.81 -3.26
N ASN A 136 6.42 -15.46 -3.07
CA ASN A 136 5.38 -15.86 -4.05
C ASN A 136 4.60 -14.70 -4.69
N LYS A 137 5.09 -14.29 -5.86
CA LYS A 137 4.30 -14.21 -7.11
C LYS A 137 5.25 -14.55 -8.27
N VAL A 138 5.48 -15.85 -8.52
CA VAL A 138 6.07 -16.26 -9.81
C VAL A 138 4.91 -16.53 -10.75
N ARG A 139 4.76 -15.74 -11.82
CA ARG A 139 3.79 -16.07 -12.89
C ARG A 139 4.24 -17.37 -13.54
N CYS A 140 3.33 -18.28 -13.85
CA CYS A 140 3.64 -19.58 -14.47
C CYS A 140 4.58 -19.50 -15.71
N ARG A 141 4.56 -18.37 -16.46
CA ARG A 141 5.49 -18.13 -17.58
C ARG A 141 6.97 -18.02 -17.18
N GLU A 142 7.30 -17.63 -15.95
CA GLU A 142 8.67 -17.52 -15.43
C GLU A 142 9.16 -18.84 -14.77
N VAL A 143 8.26 -19.84 -14.65
CA VAL A 143 8.48 -21.18 -14.09
C VAL A 143 8.92 -22.19 -15.16
N LEU A 144 9.19 -21.76 -16.40
CA LEU A 144 9.64 -22.68 -17.47
C LEU A 144 10.91 -23.47 -17.09
N GLY A 145 11.76 -22.93 -16.21
CA GLY A 145 12.92 -23.66 -15.67
C GLY A 145 12.64 -24.63 -14.50
N LEU A 146 11.43 -24.62 -13.93
CA LEU A 146 10.98 -25.45 -12.80
C LEU A 146 10.11 -26.64 -13.25
N THR A 147 9.63 -26.63 -14.50
CA THR A 147 8.94 -27.77 -15.13
C THR A 147 9.80 -29.04 -15.23
N SER A 148 11.12 -28.93 -15.02
CA SER A 148 12.04 -30.07 -14.92
C SER A 148 12.17 -30.64 -13.50
N ILE A 149 11.65 -29.96 -12.48
CA ILE A 149 11.77 -30.33 -11.05
C ILE A 149 10.44 -30.85 -10.49
N ILE A 150 9.31 -30.37 -11.01
CA ILE A 150 7.95 -30.68 -10.52
C ILE A 150 7.12 -31.22 -11.69
N ASP A 151 6.53 -32.40 -11.51
CA ASP A 151 5.66 -33.03 -12.51
C ASP A 151 4.36 -32.23 -12.64
N ARG A 152 3.92 -31.98 -13.88
CA ARG A 152 2.64 -31.32 -14.15
C ARG A 152 1.44 -32.15 -13.71
N ASN A 153 1.63 -33.45 -13.49
CA ASN A 153 0.62 -34.35 -12.96
C ASN A 153 0.68 -34.46 -11.42
N ASP A 154 1.50 -33.67 -10.72
CA ASP A 154 1.57 -33.70 -9.27
C ASP A 154 0.22 -33.23 -8.66
N PRO A 155 -0.47 -34.07 -7.88
CA PRO A 155 -1.80 -33.76 -7.32
C PRO A 155 -1.79 -32.60 -6.32
N SER A 156 -0.62 -32.12 -5.91
CA SER A 156 -0.48 -30.91 -5.08
C SER A 156 -0.52 -29.60 -5.88
N VAL A 157 -0.50 -29.65 -7.22
CA VAL A 157 -0.73 -28.49 -8.10
C VAL A 157 -2.22 -28.13 -8.07
N GLN A 158 -2.56 -27.11 -7.29
CA GLN A 158 -3.94 -26.64 -7.16
C GLN A 158 -4.22 -25.47 -8.11
N TYR A 159 -5.27 -25.60 -8.92
CA TYR A 159 -5.81 -24.51 -9.72
C TYR A 159 -6.59 -23.55 -8.84
N GLY A 160 -5.98 -22.42 -8.47
CA GLY A 160 -6.59 -21.38 -7.64
C GLY A 160 -6.95 -20.12 -8.42
N PHE A 161 -8.08 -19.50 -8.12
CA PHE A 161 -8.35 -18.12 -8.52
C PHE A 161 -7.76 -17.16 -7.48
N SER A 162 -6.87 -16.24 -7.89
CA SER A 162 -6.54 -15.12 -6.99
C SER A 162 -7.49 -13.95 -7.26
N HIS A 163 -8.17 -13.52 -6.21
CA HIS A 163 -8.85 -12.23 -6.20
C HIS A 163 -7.81 -11.15 -5.89
N ASN A 164 -7.70 -10.15 -6.76
CA ASN A 164 -7.07 -8.89 -6.35
C ASN A 164 -8.07 -8.08 -5.50
N TRP A 165 -7.58 -7.05 -4.78
CA TRP A 165 -8.36 -6.19 -3.88
C TRP A 165 -9.58 -5.50 -4.55
N TRP A 166 -9.64 -5.53 -5.88
CA TRP A 166 -10.72 -4.97 -6.70
C TRP A 166 -11.76 -6.01 -7.16
N GLY A 167 -11.66 -7.27 -6.73
CA GLY A 167 -12.62 -8.33 -7.08
C GLY A 167 -12.44 -8.93 -8.49
N TRP A 168 -11.40 -8.55 -9.23
CA TRP A 168 -11.12 -9.13 -10.55
C TRP A 168 -10.28 -10.41 -10.36
N GLY A 169 -10.94 -11.56 -10.46
CA GLY A 169 -10.27 -12.86 -10.48
C GLY A 169 -9.41 -12.99 -11.72
N SER A 170 -8.09 -12.93 -11.56
CA SER A 170 -7.18 -13.34 -12.63
C SER A 170 -6.91 -14.82 -12.43
N GLY A 171 -7.53 -15.68 -13.25
CA GLY A 171 -7.21 -17.11 -13.26
C GLY A 171 -5.72 -17.28 -13.57
N GLY A 172 -4.99 -17.90 -12.64
CA GLY A 172 -3.58 -18.18 -12.77
C GLY A 172 -3.24 -19.44 -12.00
N GLU A 173 -2.31 -20.25 -12.52
CA GLU A 173 -1.80 -21.40 -11.78
C GLU A 173 -0.91 -20.91 -10.63
N TYR A 174 -1.29 -21.25 -9.40
CA TYR A 174 -0.53 -20.93 -8.19
C TYR A 174 0.02 -22.24 -7.61
N TYR A 175 1.31 -22.23 -7.25
CA TYR A 175 2.00 -23.39 -6.72
C TYR A 175 2.22 -23.21 -5.21
N TYR A 176 1.70 -24.15 -4.41
CA TYR A 176 1.81 -24.13 -2.94
C TYR A 176 2.95 -25.02 -2.47
N LEU A 177 4.15 -24.45 -2.34
CA LEU A 177 5.36 -25.14 -1.85
C LEU A 177 5.16 -25.89 -0.51
N ASN A 178 4.21 -25.44 0.30
CA ASN A 178 3.94 -26.01 1.62
C ASN A 178 3.43 -27.45 1.62
N ASN A 179 2.65 -27.80 0.62
CA ASN A 179 2.02 -29.12 0.53
C ASN A 179 3.00 -30.17 0.02
N HIS A 180 4.22 -29.77 -0.35
CA HIS A 180 5.23 -30.69 -0.83
C HIS A 180 6.13 -31.23 0.28
N PRO A 181 6.67 -32.45 0.09
CA PRO A 181 7.73 -33.02 0.90
C PRO A 181 8.93 -32.08 1.10
N PRO A 182 9.66 -32.20 2.24
CA PRO A 182 10.85 -31.41 2.53
C PRO A 182 11.90 -31.40 1.41
N GLU A 183 12.03 -32.49 0.67
CA GLU A 183 12.99 -32.66 -0.42
C GLU A 183 12.69 -31.71 -1.59
N ILE A 184 11.42 -31.52 -1.95
CA ILE A 184 11.00 -30.60 -3.00
C ILE A 184 11.20 -29.15 -2.56
N LYS A 185 10.87 -28.84 -1.29
CA LYS A 185 11.13 -27.52 -0.71
C LYS A 185 12.62 -27.17 -0.76
N GLN A 186 13.49 -28.14 -0.43
CA GLN A 186 14.94 -27.96 -0.49
C GLN A 186 15.43 -27.74 -1.93
N ARG A 187 14.97 -28.53 -2.90
CA ARG A 187 15.31 -28.33 -4.32
C ARG A 187 14.92 -26.95 -4.83
N TYR A 188 13.78 -26.42 -4.40
CA TYR A 188 13.35 -25.07 -4.76
C TYR A 188 14.25 -24.00 -4.14
N VAL A 189 14.65 -24.16 -2.88
CA VAL A 189 15.64 -23.29 -2.23
C VAL A 189 16.96 -23.30 -2.99
N ASP A 190 17.45 -24.48 -3.39
CA ASP A 190 18.70 -24.61 -4.14
C ASP A 190 18.59 -23.97 -5.54
N TYR A 191 17.44 -24.11 -6.20
CA TYR A 191 17.14 -23.42 -7.46
C TYR A 191 17.24 -21.89 -7.30
N LEU A 192 16.63 -21.31 -6.26
CA LEU A 192 16.68 -19.87 -6.00
C LEU A 192 18.12 -19.40 -5.73
N LYS A 193 18.87 -20.15 -4.93
CA LYS A 193 20.30 -19.89 -4.67
C LYS A 193 21.12 -19.91 -5.96
N ASN A 194 20.91 -20.91 -6.83
CA ASN A 194 21.59 -21.02 -8.12
C ASN A 194 21.24 -19.88 -9.09
N LYS A 195 20.06 -19.29 -8.96
CA LYS A 195 19.66 -18.07 -9.70
C LYS A 195 20.21 -16.78 -9.09
N GLY A 196 21.01 -16.85 -8.02
CA GLY A 196 21.54 -15.70 -7.30
C GLY A 196 20.51 -14.97 -6.46
N ILE A 197 19.32 -15.54 -6.25
CA ILE A 197 18.30 -14.97 -5.37
C ILE A 197 18.74 -15.28 -3.94
N THR A 198 19.13 -14.23 -3.22
CA THR A 198 19.70 -14.32 -1.87
C THR A 198 19.01 -13.40 -0.88
N THR A 199 17.97 -12.68 -1.31
CA THR A 199 17.16 -11.79 -0.46
C THR A 199 15.67 -12.06 -0.61
N CYS A 200 14.98 -11.98 0.52
CA CYS A 200 13.54 -12.00 0.62
C CYS A 200 12.98 -10.64 0.15
N SER A 201 11.82 -10.61 -0.50
CA SER A 201 11.19 -9.36 -0.97
C SER A 201 10.26 -8.70 0.06
N CYS A 202 10.01 -9.37 1.17
CA CYS A 202 9.09 -8.97 2.23
C CYS A 202 9.76 -8.06 3.23
N PHE A 203 9.34 -6.80 3.34
CA PHE A 203 9.91 -5.89 4.33
C PHE A 203 9.68 -6.33 5.78
N ASP A 204 8.57 -7.01 6.07
CA ASP A 204 8.21 -7.46 7.43
C ASP A 204 9.00 -8.67 7.90
N HIS A 205 9.79 -9.27 7.00
CA HIS A 205 10.73 -10.35 7.34
C HIS A 205 12.12 -9.82 7.69
N TYR A 206 12.31 -8.50 7.68
CA TYR A 206 13.56 -7.87 8.03
C TYR A 206 13.40 -7.06 9.31
N ASP A 207 14.49 -6.93 10.06
CA ASP A 207 14.58 -5.95 11.11
C ASP A 207 14.43 -4.55 10.49
N GLN A 208 13.35 -3.84 10.85
CA GLN A 208 13.02 -2.53 10.30
C GLN A 208 14.12 -1.48 10.52
N THR A 209 14.96 -1.67 11.55
CA THR A 209 16.10 -0.79 11.85
C THR A 209 17.27 -0.98 10.88
N THR A 210 17.30 -2.10 10.15
CA THR A 210 18.37 -2.48 9.21
C THR A 210 17.96 -2.28 7.74
N LEU A 211 16.71 -1.87 7.49
CA LEU A 211 16.24 -1.53 6.16
C LEU A 211 16.84 -0.21 5.70
N TYR A 212 17.20 -0.13 4.43
CA TYR A 212 17.56 1.13 3.80
C TYR A 212 16.29 1.89 3.46
N TYR A 213 16.32 3.22 3.50
CA TYR A 213 15.22 4.06 3.04
C TYR A 213 15.76 4.91 1.88
N ASP A 214 15.06 4.93 0.75
CA ASP A 214 15.50 5.72 -0.41
C ASP A 214 15.65 7.20 0.00
N GLY A 215 16.85 7.75 -0.22
CA GLY A 215 17.22 9.11 0.15
C GLY A 215 17.99 9.26 1.48
N VAL A 216 18.47 8.17 2.08
CA VAL A 216 19.28 8.20 3.31
C VAL A 216 20.78 8.29 2.99
N TYR A 217 21.21 9.49 2.62
CA TYR A 217 22.31 10.15 3.32
C TYR A 217 21.60 11.20 4.18
N LEU A 218 21.24 10.82 5.41
CA LEU A 218 20.43 11.67 6.29
C LEU A 218 21.33 12.71 6.94
N ASP A 219 21.33 13.94 6.43
CA ASP A 219 21.46 15.05 7.36
C ASP A 219 20.17 15.08 8.17
N PHE A 220 20.28 14.75 9.45
CA PHE A 220 19.17 14.60 10.37
C PHE A 220 18.36 15.89 10.53
N LYS A 221 18.83 17.05 10.03
CA LYS A 221 18.17 18.35 10.22
C LYS A 221 16.88 18.58 9.43
N ASP A 222 16.55 17.76 8.41
CA ASP A 222 15.59 18.17 7.36
C ASP A 222 14.34 17.27 7.15
N PHE A 223 13.98 16.38 8.08
CA PHE A 223 12.83 15.47 7.90
C PHE A 223 11.51 16.21 7.62
N LYS A 224 11.24 17.30 8.36
CA LYS A 224 10.07 18.16 8.16
C LYS A 224 10.00 18.68 6.72
N LYS A 225 11.10 19.27 6.23
CA LYS A 225 11.20 19.83 4.89
C LYS A 225 10.94 18.78 3.81
N ARG A 226 11.48 17.56 3.99
CA ARG A 226 11.28 16.45 3.04
C ARG A 226 9.83 15.98 3.00
N ILE A 227 9.20 15.80 4.15
CA ILE A 227 7.79 15.40 4.22
C ILE A 227 6.91 16.46 3.57
N ILE A 228 7.11 17.73 3.91
CA ILE A 228 6.36 18.85 3.32
C ILE A 228 6.55 18.88 1.81
N LYS A 229 7.77 18.73 1.30
CA LYS A 229 8.06 18.70 -0.15
C LYS A 229 7.33 17.54 -0.85
N LYS A 230 7.31 16.36 -0.24
CA LYS A 230 6.58 15.19 -0.78
C LYS A 230 5.07 15.49 -0.87
N LEU A 231 4.50 16.07 0.18
CA LEU A 231 3.07 16.42 0.20
C LEU A 231 2.69 17.49 -0.80
N ILE A 232 3.51 18.54 -0.94
CA ILE A 232 3.34 19.55 -1.97
C ILE A 232 3.36 18.90 -3.36
N THR A 233 4.30 17.97 -3.59
CA THR A 233 4.41 17.27 -4.88
C THR A 233 3.18 16.40 -5.16
N GLU A 234 2.70 15.63 -4.18
CA GLU A 234 1.49 14.82 -4.30
C GLU A 234 0.24 15.67 -4.51
N ASN A 235 0.13 16.80 -3.80
CA ASN A 235 -0.98 17.73 -3.96
C ASN A 235 -0.99 18.38 -5.34
N ASN A 236 0.17 18.83 -5.83
CA ASN A 236 0.30 19.41 -7.17
C ASN A 236 -0.09 18.41 -8.27
N LYS A 237 0.20 17.11 -8.09
CA LYS A 237 -0.28 16.07 -9.02
C LYS A 237 -1.81 15.97 -9.03
N LYS A 238 -2.45 16.04 -7.85
CA LYS A 238 -3.92 16.01 -7.74
C LYS A 238 -4.57 17.26 -8.33
N ILE A 239 -3.98 18.44 -8.12
CA ILE A 239 -4.42 19.71 -8.71
C ILE A 239 -4.37 19.60 -10.23
N LYS A 240 -3.21 19.27 -10.81
CA LYS A 240 -3.06 19.10 -12.27
C LYS A 240 -4.04 18.10 -12.86
N SER A 241 -4.25 16.97 -12.17
CA SER A 241 -5.24 15.98 -12.61
C SER A 241 -6.67 16.53 -12.58
N SER A 242 -7.00 17.41 -11.63
CA SER A 242 -8.33 18.00 -11.49
C SER A 242 -8.54 19.13 -12.51
N GLU A 243 -7.53 19.96 -12.74
CA GLU A 243 -7.50 20.98 -13.80
C GLU A 243 -7.73 20.33 -15.18
N GLY A 244 -6.99 19.26 -15.50
CA GLY A 244 -7.18 18.54 -16.76
C GLY A 244 -8.59 17.92 -16.91
N LYS A 245 -9.26 17.55 -15.82
CA LYS A 245 -10.67 17.11 -15.86
C LYS A 245 -11.61 18.30 -16.07
N LEU A 246 -11.36 19.42 -15.41
CA LEU A 246 -12.14 20.64 -15.55
C LEU A 246 -12.09 21.18 -16.99
N ASP A 247 -10.91 21.22 -17.61
CA ASP A 247 -10.74 21.70 -18.98
C ASP A 247 -11.48 20.83 -20.00
N LYS A 248 -11.45 19.50 -19.82
CA LYS A 248 -12.27 18.58 -20.62
C LYS A 248 -13.76 18.88 -20.48
N LYS A 249 -14.23 19.19 -19.26
CA LYS A 249 -15.63 19.55 -19.03
C LYS A 249 -15.99 20.91 -19.64
N ARG A 250 -15.09 21.89 -19.58
CA ARG A 250 -15.26 23.19 -20.25
C ARG A 250 -15.41 23.03 -21.77
N LEU A 251 -14.54 22.23 -22.40
CA LEU A 251 -14.64 21.93 -23.83
C LEU A 251 -15.95 21.21 -24.19
N GLN A 252 -16.43 20.30 -23.33
CA GLN A 252 -17.74 19.66 -23.54
C GLN A 252 -18.87 20.67 -23.48
N ILE A 253 -18.85 21.59 -22.50
CA ILE A 253 -19.86 22.66 -22.38
C ILE A 253 -19.85 23.54 -23.63
N GLU A 254 -18.67 23.93 -24.12
CA GLU A 254 -18.55 24.77 -25.31
C GLU A 254 -19.10 24.09 -26.57
N ARG A 255 -18.83 22.80 -26.76
CA ARG A 255 -19.42 22.02 -27.86
C ARG A 255 -20.94 21.98 -27.78
N VAL A 256 -21.51 21.78 -26.60
CA VAL A 256 -22.97 21.78 -26.40
C VAL A 256 -23.55 23.17 -26.69
N LYS A 257 -22.89 24.25 -26.24
CA LYS A 257 -23.32 25.62 -26.55
C LYS A 257 -23.32 25.91 -28.05
N ASN A 258 -22.32 25.43 -28.79
CA ASN A 258 -22.27 25.62 -30.24
C ASN A 258 -23.38 24.86 -30.94
N LYS A 259 -23.66 23.62 -30.54
CA LYS A 259 -24.80 22.85 -31.06
C LYS A 259 -26.14 23.50 -30.75
N LEU A 260 -26.31 24.04 -29.54
CA LEU A 260 -27.53 24.76 -29.17
C LEU A 260 -27.78 25.94 -30.11
N LYS A 261 -26.74 26.72 -30.42
CA LYS A 261 -26.83 27.82 -31.40
C LYS A 261 -27.20 27.36 -32.81
N GLU A 262 -26.79 26.17 -33.22
CA GLU A 262 -27.18 25.61 -34.52
C GLU A 262 -28.67 25.24 -34.52
N VAL A 263 -29.14 24.57 -33.47
CA VAL A 263 -30.56 24.23 -33.29
C VAL A 263 -31.44 25.49 -33.22
N GLU A 264 -31.00 26.53 -32.51
CA GLU A 264 -31.69 27.83 -32.46
C GLU A 264 -31.80 28.48 -33.85
N LYS A 265 -30.80 28.33 -34.73
CA LYS A 265 -30.87 28.83 -36.11
C LYS A 265 -31.87 28.04 -36.95
N GLU A 266 -31.90 26.72 -36.79
CA GLU A 266 -32.86 25.85 -37.49
C GLU A 266 -34.30 26.15 -37.06
N GLU A 267 -34.54 26.35 -35.77
CA GLU A 267 -35.85 26.77 -35.23
C GLU A 267 -36.32 28.08 -35.86
N ASN A 268 -35.47 29.10 -35.90
CA ASN A 268 -35.80 30.39 -36.51
C ASN A 268 -36.14 30.25 -38.00
N LYS A 269 -35.40 29.42 -38.75
CA LYS A 269 -35.68 29.17 -40.17
C LYS A 269 -37.02 28.46 -40.37
N LEU A 270 -37.33 27.47 -39.53
CA LEU A 270 -38.62 26.78 -39.56
C LEU A 270 -39.78 27.73 -39.22
N LEU A 271 -39.59 28.66 -38.29
CA LEU A 271 -40.58 29.69 -37.98
C LEU A 271 -40.87 30.58 -39.19
N GLU A 272 -39.84 31.03 -39.90
CA GLU A 272 -39.99 31.81 -41.14
C GLU A 272 -40.75 31.03 -42.22
N ASP A 273 -40.43 29.75 -42.41
CA ASP A 273 -41.11 28.88 -43.37
C ASP A 273 -42.58 28.66 -43.00
N VAL A 274 -42.89 28.43 -41.72
CA VAL A 274 -44.27 28.32 -41.23
C VAL A 274 -45.06 29.59 -41.51
N ASP A 275 -44.50 30.76 -41.24
CA ASP A 275 -45.16 32.04 -41.50
C ASP A 275 -45.38 32.27 -43.00
N LYS A 276 -44.40 31.91 -43.84
CA LYS A 276 -44.54 31.95 -45.30
C LYS A 276 -45.67 31.06 -45.79
N HIS A 277 -45.77 29.83 -45.29
CA HIS A 277 -46.83 28.90 -45.65
C HIS A 277 -48.21 29.38 -45.19
N LYS A 278 -48.34 29.94 -43.98
CA LYS A 278 -49.58 30.58 -43.50
C LYS A 278 -50.03 31.73 -44.41
N ARG A 279 -49.09 32.59 -44.85
CA ARG A 279 -49.40 33.68 -45.80
C ARG A 279 -49.90 33.15 -47.14
N LEU A 280 -49.30 32.08 -47.66
CA LEU A 280 -49.74 31.44 -48.91
C LEU A 280 -51.13 30.82 -48.77
N GLU A 281 -51.40 30.12 -47.67
CA GLU A 281 -52.72 29.56 -47.38
C GLU A 281 -53.81 30.62 -47.39
N ASN A 282 -53.58 31.78 -46.76
CA ASN A 282 -54.52 32.89 -46.77
C ASN A 282 -54.78 33.40 -48.20
N LYS A 283 -53.75 33.53 -49.04
CA LYS A 283 -53.92 33.90 -50.45
C LYS A 283 -54.76 32.89 -51.23
N PHE A 284 -54.57 31.59 -51.00
CA PHE A 284 -55.39 30.56 -51.64
C PHE A 284 -56.85 30.63 -51.19
N LYS A 285 -57.10 30.89 -49.91
CA LYS A 285 -58.46 31.09 -49.38
C LYS A 285 -59.14 32.31 -49.99
N ASP A 286 -58.41 33.41 -50.18
CA ASP A 286 -58.95 34.61 -50.82
C ASP A 286 -59.30 34.39 -52.29
N ALA A 287 -58.50 33.61 -53.02
CA ALA A 287 -58.75 33.29 -54.43
C ALA A 287 -59.97 32.36 -54.66
N LEU A 288 -60.47 31.71 -53.62
CA LEU A 288 -61.66 30.85 -53.68
C LEU A 288 -62.98 31.61 -53.45
N LYS A 289 -62.91 32.89 -53.04
CA LYS A 289 -64.08 33.76 -52.84
C LYS A 289 -64.39 34.54 -54.11
#